data_AF-A0A1Q3BYP0-F1
#
_entry.id   AF-A0A1Q3BYP0-F1
#
_cell.length_a   1.000
_cell.length_b   1.000
_cell.length_c   1.000
_cell.angle_alpha   90.00
_cell.angle_beta   90.00
_cell.angle_gamma   90.00
#
_symmetry.space_group_name_H-M   'P 1'
#
loop_
_entity.id
_entity.type
_entity.pdbx_description
1 polymer ?
#
loop_
_entity_poly.entity_id
_entity_poly.type
_entity_poly.pdbx_seq_one_letter_code
_entity_poly.pdbx_strand_id
1 'polypeptide(L)'
;SKNEKEEKEVICYECDKLGQIRSDCPKLKKKKDKIKKKAMIATWSDNDESTSNDEESEEVANIVFMAIEEDCEVTTPSLSYNELQSEYNELLDVLNELNREYHLLKK
;
A
#
# COMPACT_ATOMS: atom_id res chain seq x y z
N SER A 1 -11.81 -30.99 19.25
CA SER A 1 -10.66 -30.16 18.84
C SER A 1 -10.70 -29.87 17.36
N LYS A 2 -11.00 -28.62 16.96
CA LYS A 2 -10.11 -27.77 16.14
C LYS A 2 -10.89 -26.60 15.54
N ASN A 3 -10.57 -25.43 16.11
CA ASN A 3 -10.33 -24.17 15.43
C ASN A 3 -11.50 -23.57 14.65
N GLU A 4 -12.41 -22.96 15.39
CA GLU A 4 -13.03 -21.69 15.01
C GLU A 4 -11.88 -20.67 14.82
N LYS A 5 -11.36 -20.58 13.59
CA LYS A 5 -10.53 -19.45 13.20
C LYS A 5 -11.49 -18.29 13.06
N GLU A 6 -11.30 -17.23 13.84
CA GLU A 6 -11.83 -15.92 13.51
C GLU A 6 -11.45 -15.63 12.05
N GLU A 7 -12.40 -15.83 11.13
CA GLU A 7 -12.33 -15.35 9.77
C GLU A 7 -12.44 -13.83 9.88
N LYS A 8 -11.32 -13.17 10.23
CA LYS A 8 -11.18 -11.73 10.12
C LYS A 8 -11.68 -11.39 8.73
N GLU A 9 -12.79 -10.66 8.65
CA GLU A 9 -13.45 -10.35 7.39
C GLU A 9 -12.40 -9.75 6.44
N VAL A 10 -11.98 -10.54 5.45
CA VAL A 10 -10.90 -10.13 4.56
C VAL A 10 -11.47 -9.13 3.57
N ILE A 11 -11.11 -7.85 3.71
CA ILE A 11 -11.54 -6.79 2.80
C ILE A 11 -10.47 -6.58 1.72
N CYS A 12 -10.88 -6.61 0.46
CA CYS A 12 -9.99 -6.21 -0.63
C CYS A 12 -9.89 -4.69 -0.72
N TYR A 13 -8.73 -4.12 -0.39
CA TYR A 13 -8.46 -2.67 -0.48
C TYR A 13 -8.72 -2.01 -1.86
N GLU A 14 -8.77 -2.79 -2.96
CA GLU A 14 -8.97 -2.22 -4.31
C GLU A 14 -10.46 -2.10 -4.70
N CYS A 15 -11.35 -2.77 -3.98
CA CYS A 15 -12.77 -2.72 -4.28
C CYS A 15 -13.71 -2.88 -3.09
N ASP A 16 -13.16 -2.85 -1.88
CA ASP A 16 -13.83 -2.78 -0.58
C ASP A 16 -14.91 -3.84 -0.34
N LYS A 17 -14.83 -4.99 -1.03
CA LYS A 17 -15.71 -6.12 -0.73
C LYS A 17 -15.06 -7.09 0.26
N LEU A 18 -15.89 -7.56 1.18
CA LEU A 18 -15.60 -8.55 2.22
C LEU A 18 -15.42 -9.95 1.61
N GLY A 19 -14.62 -10.79 2.28
CA GLY A 19 -14.39 -12.19 1.92
C GLY A 19 -13.50 -12.43 0.69
N GLN A 20 -12.90 -11.39 0.10
CA GLN A 20 -12.05 -11.53 -1.09
C GLN A 20 -10.64 -10.96 -0.84
N ILE A 21 -9.64 -11.78 -1.14
CA ILE A 21 -8.25 -11.38 -1.12
C ILE A 21 -7.88 -10.58 -2.37
N ARG A 22 -6.84 -9.75 -2.27
CA ARG A 22 -6.35 -8.89 -3.37
C ARG A 22 -6.10 -9.64 -4.68
N SER A 23 -5.61 -10.88 -4.64
CA SER A 23 -5.35 -11.71 -5.83
C SER A 23 -6.60 -12.04 -6.63
N ASP A 24 -7.76 -12.14 -5.98
CA ASP A 24 -9.02 -12.50 -6.62
C ASP A 24 -9.87 -11.31 -7.03
N CYS A 25 -9.40 -10.09 -6.72
CA CYS A 25 -10.06 -8.87 -7.11
C CYS A 25 -10.21 -8.77 -8.65
N PRO A 26 -11.45 -8.76 -9.18
CA PRO A 26 -11.69 -8.70 -10.61
C PRO A 26 -11.23 -7.36 -11.21
N LYS A 27 -11.20 -6.26 -10.44
CA LYS A 27 -10.64 -4.98 -10.90
C LYS A 27 -9.14 -5.12 -11.19
N LEU A 28 -8.40 -5.84 -10.35
CA LEU A 28 -6.96 -6.08 -10.53
C LEU A 28 -6.68 -7.05 -11.69
N LYS A 29 -7.48 -8.10 -11.85
CA LYS A 29 -7.38 -9.02 -13.01
C LYS A 29 -7.58 -8.26 -14.33
N LYS A 30 -8.63 -7.43 -14.43
CA LYS A 30 -8.88 -6.58 -15.62
C LYS A 30 -7.75 -5.59 -15.94
N LYS A 31 -7.10 -4.99 -14.93
CA LYS A 31 -5.93 -4.11 -15.13
C LYS A 31 -4.74 -4.89 -15.73
N LYS A 32 -4.43 -6.07 -15.17
CA LYS A 32 -3.35 -6.95 -15.67
C LYS A 32 -3.60 -7.43 -17.10
N ASP A 33 -4.83 -7.78 -17.44
CA ASP A 33 -5.19 -8.25 -18.77
C ASP A 33 -5.09 -7.14 -19.83
N LYS A 34 -5.44 -5.90 -19.48
CA LYS A 34 -5.25 -4.73 -20.36
C LYS A 34 -3.77 -4.46 -20.65
N ILE A 35 -2.90 -4.58 -19.63
CA ILE A 35 -1.45 -4.42 -19.79
C ILE A 35 -0.87 -5.54 -20.65
N LYS A 36 -1.27 -6.79 -20.41
CA LYS A 36 -0.84 -7.94 -21.24
C LYS A 36 -1.31 -7.84 -22.68
N LYS A 37 -2.53 -7.40 -22.94
CA LYS A 37 -3.03 -7.16 -24.31
C LYS A 37 -2.25 -6.05 -25.02
N LYS A 38 -1.94 -4.95 -24.34
CA LYS A 38 -1.08 -3.89 -24.91
C LYS A 38 0.34 -4.41 -25.23
N ALA A 39 0.92 -5.23 -24.34
CA ALA A 39 2.22 -5.84 -24.58
C ALA A 39 2.21 -6.87 -25.73
N MET A 40 1.12 -7.62 -25.90
CA MET A 40 0.96 -8.58 -27.00
C MET A 40 0.69 -7.90 -28.36
N ILE A 41 0.04 -6.73 -28.39
CA ILE A 41 -0.18 -5.96 -29.64
C ILE A 41 1.13 -5.35 -30.16
N ALA A 42 2.07 -5.02 -29.27
CA ALA A 42 3.35 -4.42 -29.66
C ALA A 42 4.32 -5.35 -30.42
N THR A 43 3.96 -6.63 -30.65
CA THR A 43 4.87 -7.62 -31.26
C THR A 43 4.42 -8.19 -32.61
N TRP A 44 3.26 -7.82 -33.17
CA TRP A 44 2.79 -8.39 -34.43
C TRP A 44 2.50 -7.37 -35.54
N SER A 45 3.46 -7.35 -36.47
CA SER A 45 3.43 -6.98 -37.89
C SER A 45 3.23 -5.53 -38.28
N ASP A 46 4.34 -4.92 -38.66
CA ASP A 46 4.43 -3.90 -39.68
C ASP A 46 3.87 -4.46 -41.01
N ASN A 47 2.73 -3.94 -41.45
CA ASN A 47 2.31 -4.01 -42.85
C ASN A 47 1.46 -2.79 -43.15
N ASP A 48 2.06 -1.85 -43.88
CA ASP A 48 1.43 -0.67 -44.44
C ASP A 48 0.19 -1.04 -45.28
N GLU A 49 -0.97 -0.52 -44.91
CA GLU A 49 -2.04 -0.25 -45.86
C GLU A 49 -2.78 1.03 -45.43
N SER A 50 -2.89 1.98 -46.37
CA SER A 50 -3.20 3.39 -46.13
C SER A 50 -4.70 3.72 -46.06
N THR A 51 -4.97 4.88 -45.43
CA THR A 51 -6.19 5.73 -45.50
C THR A 51 -7.40 5.20 -44.70
N SER A 52 -8.25 5.98 -44.03
CA SER A 52 -8.61 7.40 -44.10
C SER A 52 -9.45 7.83 -42.88
N ASN A 53 -9.55 9.15 -42.68
CA ASN A 53 -10.62 9.90 -42.00
C ASN A 53 -10.63 9.80 -40.46
N ASP A 54 -10.19 10.83 -39.74
CA ASP A 54 -10.84 12.12 -39.43
C ASP A 54 -11.46 12.06 -38.03
N GLU A 55 -11.47 13.22 -37.39
CA GLU A 55 -12.13 13.54 -36.14
C GLU A 55 -11.43 13.19 -34.81
N GLU A 56 -11.07 14.31 -34.19
CA GLU A 56 -11.43 14.66 -32.82
C GLU A 56 -10.36 14.51 -31.75
N SER A 57 -10.03 15.69 -31.21
CA SER A 57 -9.62 15.93 -29.83
C SER A 57 -8.55 15.01 -29.27
N GLU A 58 -7.35 15.56 -29.13
CA GLU A 58 -6.86 15.78 -27.78
C GLU A 58 -5.68 16.72 -27.87
N GLU A 59 -5.77 17.82 -27.13
CA GLU A 59 -4.61 18.63 -26.81
C GLU A 59 -3.48 17.69 -26.35
N VAL A 60 -2.35 17.70 -27.06
CA VAL A 60 -1.13 17.02 -26.61
C VAL A 60 -0.61 17.81 -25.41
N ALA A 61 -1.25 17.62 -24.26
CA ALA A 61 -0.73 17.97 -22.97
C ALA A 61 0.44 17.02 -22.74
N ASN A 62 1.64 17.48 -23.10
CA ASN A 62 2.89 16.81 -22.79
C ASN A 62 3.06 16.89 -21.26
N ILE A 63 2.41 15.97 -20.53
CA ILE A 63 2.62 15.78 -19.10
C ILE A 63 4.02 15.17 -18.97
N VAL A 64 5.01 16.04 -18.84
CA VAL A 64 6.35 15.64 -18.41
C VAL A 64 6.20 15.18 -16.96
N PHE A 65 6.02 13.88 -16.78
CA PHE A 65 6.08 13.20 -15.50
C PHE A 65 7.56 13.13 -15.10
N MET A 66 8.11 14.24 -14.62
CA MET A 66 9.34 14.15 -13.85
C MET A 66 8.97 13.36 -12.60
N ALA A 67 9.50 12.15 -12.50
CA ALA A 67 9.38 11.33 -11.31
C ALA A 67 9.88 12.17 -10.15
N ILE A 68 8.95 12.67 -9.33
CA ILE A 68 9.29 12.96 -7.96
C ILE A 68 9.35 11.57 -7.36
N GLU A 69 10.54 10.98 -7.36
CA GLU A 69 10.91 10.02 -6.32
C GLU A 69 10.93 10.84 -5.02
N GLU A 70 9.74 11.27 -4.59
CA GLU A 70 9.50 11.49 -3.19
C GLU A 70 9.45 10.07 -2.67
N ASP A 71 10.63 9.60 -2.26
CA ASP A 71 10.77 8.63 -1.20
C ASP A 71 9.89 9.15 -0.07
N CYS A 72 8.61 8.82 -0.14
CA CYS A 72 7.71 8.76 0.99
C CYS A 72 8.13 7.52 1.80
N GLU A 73 9.43 7.45 2.10
CA GLU A 73 9.91 6.92 3.34
C GLU A 73 9.17 7.77 4.35
N VAL A 74 8.03 7.24 4.83
CA VAL A 74 7.49 7.65 6.10
C VAL A 74 8.72 7.55 6.99
N THR A 75 9.32 8.70 7.31
CA THR A 75 10.45 8.78 8.21
C THR A 75 9.86 8.49 9.57
N THR A 76 9.42 7.24 9.78
CA THR A 76 9.44 6.64 11.09
C THR A 76 10.90 6.82 11.47
N PRO A 77 11.22 7.63 12.50
CA PRO A 77 12.58 7.70 12.97
C PRO A 77 12.97 6.25 13.23
N SER A 78 13.90 5.71 12.45
CA SER A 78 14.43 4.39 12.70
C SER A 78 15.32 4.56 13.93
N LEU A 79 14.69 4.75 15.10
CA LEU A 79 15.37 4.78 16.37
C LEU A 79 16.24 3.53 16.39
N SER A 80 17.53 3.72 16.63
CA SER A 80 18.39 2.57 16.79
C SER A 80 17.87 1.74 17.96
N TYR A 81 18.13 0.43 17.96
CA TYR A 81 17.72 -0.44 19.06
C TYR A 81 18.14 0.13 20.44
N ASN A 82 19.32 0.75 20.52
CA ASN A 82 19.84 1.35 21.75
C ASN A 82 19.02 2.58 22.19
N GLU A 83 18.57 3.39 21.23
CA GLU A 83 17.78 4.59 21.49
C GLU A 83 16.38 4.21 21.97
N LEU A 84 15.73 3.26 21.29
CA LEU A 84 14.47 2.67 21.72
C LEU A 84 14.57 2.02 23.11
N GLN A 85 15.69 1.33 23.38
CA GLN A 85 15.94 0.72 24.68
C GLN A 85 16.13 1.76 25.79
N SER A 86 16.76 2.90 25.50
CA SER A 86 16.89 4.02 26.44
C SER A 86 15.52 4.56 26.84
N GLU A 87 14.70 4.89 25.85
CA GLU A 87 13.33 5.41 26.05
C GLU A 87 12.46 4.43 26.85
N TYR A 88 12.55 3.14 26.55
CA TYR A 88 11.84 2.10 27.30
C TYR A 88 12.27 2.04 28.77
N ASN A 89 13.56 2.16 29.07
CA ASN A 89 14.06 2.14 30.44
C ASN A 89 13.58 3.37 31.22
N GLU A 90 13.62 4.56 30.60
CA GLU A 90 13.11 5.80 31.21
C GLU A 90 11.62 5.68 31.55
N LEU A 91 10.81 5.13 30.65
CA LEU A 91 9.40 4.88 30.90
C LEU A 91 9.18 3.90 32.06
N LEU A 92 10.02 2.86 32.15
CA LEU A 92 9.94 1.86 33.22
C LEU A 92 10.24 2.49 34.60
N ASP A 93 11.21 3.41 34.66
CA ASP A 93 11.54 4.13 35.89
C ASP A 93 10.37 5.01 36.37
N VAL A 94 9.74 5.75 35.46
CA VAL A 94 8.54 6.56 35.76
C VAL A 94 7.39 5.67 36.25
N LEU A 95 7.14 4.54 35.59
CA LEU A 95 6.11 3.59 36.00
C LEU A 95 6.36 3.06 37.42
N ASN A 96 7.60 2.72 37.73
CA ASN A 96 8.00 2.22 39.04
C ASN A 96 7.78 3.28 40.12
N GLU A 97 8.13 4.54 39.85
CA GLU A 97 7.91 5.64 40.79
C GLU A 97 6.42 5.89 41.04
N LEU A 98 5.62 5.97 39.97
CA LEU A 98 4.17 6.11 40.09
C LEU A 98 3.54 4.97 40.89
N ASN A 99 4.01 3.73 40.69
CA ASN A 99 3.51 2.59 41.43
C ASN A 99 3.87 2.68 42.93
N ARG A 100 5.05 3.20 43.28
CA ARG A 100 5.43 3.48 44.68
C ARG A 100 4.48 4.50 45.29
N GLU A 101 4.24 5.62 44.61
CA GLU A 101 3.32 6.66 45.07
C GLU A 101 1.89 6.12 45.25
N TYR A 102 1.39 5.34 44.29
CA TYR A 102 0.09 4.69 44.38
C TYR A 102 -0.02 3.80 45.63
N HIS A 103 1.02 3.00 45.90
CA HIS A 103 1.05 2.15 47.10
C HIS A 103 1.12 2.96 48.40
N LEU A 104 1.75 4.14 48.40
CA LEU A 104 1.73 5.06 49.55
C LEU A 104 0.35 5.66 49.78
N LEU A 105 -0.35 6.04 48.71
CA LEU A 105 -1.69 6.66 48.76
C LEU A 105 -2.81 5.65 49.05
N LYS A 106 -2.61 4.37 48.74
CA LYS A 106 -3.57 3.30 49.00
C LYS A 106 -3.63 2.86 50.47
N LYS A 107 -2.70 3.32 51.30
CA LYS A 107 -2.64 3.03 52.73
C LYS A 107 -3.56 3.96 53.53
#